data_AF-A0A7T7EZ66-F1
#
_entry.id   AF-A0A7T7EZ66-F1
#
_cell.length_a   1.000
_cell.length_b   1.000
_cell.length_c   1.000
_cell.angle_alpha   90.00
_cell.angle_beta   90.00
_cell.angle_gamma   90.00
#
_symmetry.space_group_name_H-M   'P 1'
#
loop_
_entity.id
_entity.type
_entity.pdbx_description
1 polymer ?
#
loop_
_entity_poly.entity_id
_entity_poly.type
_entity_poly.pdbx_seq_one_letter_code
_entity_poly.pdbx_strand_id
1 'polypeptide(L)'
;MMKESIYRVVGLLTLMGVLWEGSMGQSVAAEPLKVFVLVGQSNMQGHAMEETVEHIGMDPQTAPWLERLRDKDGKARVYSDVPVSYLSDRGVKRGALTTGFGADDRKIGPELTFGIWMHLELGEPVLLIKAAWGGKSLHTDFRPPSAGAYEFSERHQELLTKQGKDIEKVETEQREASGYYYRLTVDHVKSVLADIGKVYPEYASEHGYELAGLVWFQGWNDMVDANTYPDREAAGGYDEYTRLLMHLIQDLRRDLSAPELPVVIGVMGVGGPTASYGPDQRRYVRMHQNFRDAMAATAALPGFEGNVVAVRSEEYWDPELGALVARDGKLRYEVKQKKLHGKEAQAALDVLRADEFSQAELETLKKGVSNYPFHYLGSAKILGGIGIAFAEAMLELMKVK
;
A
#
# COMPACT_ATOMS: atom_id res chain seq x y z
N MET A 1 -26.20 -72.42 -71.41
CA MET A 1 -24.86 -72.32 -70.79
C MET A 1 -24.93 -71.25 -69.73
N MET A 2 -25.02 -71.66 -68.46
CA MET A 2 -24.13 -71.27 -67.35
C MET A 2 -24.12 -69.77 -67.02
N LYS A 3 -24.36 -69.30 -65.79
CA LYS A 3 -24.61 -69.93 -64.49
C LYS A 3 -25.02 -68.79 -63.51
N GLU A 4 -25.90 -69.12 -62.56
CA GLU A 4 -25.96 -68.60 -61.17
C GLU A 4 -26.33 -67.11 -60.95
N SER A 5 -27.54 -66.82 -60.42
CA SER A 5 -27.90 -66.72 -58.98
C SER A 5 -27.56 -65.33 -58.40
N ILE A 6 -28.33 -64.60 -57.59
CA ILE A 6 -29.52 -64.82 -56.75
C ILE A 6 -30.01 -63.40 -56.32
N TYR A 7 -31.34 -63.18 -56.34
CA TYR A 7 -32.23 -62.34 -55.49
C TYR A 7 -31.76 -60.96 -54.93
N ARG A 8 -32.46 -59.84 -55.24
CA ARG A 8 -33.63 -59.24 -54.51
C ARG A 8 -33.26 -58.84 -53.06
N VAL A 9 -33.44 -57.62 -52.52
CA VAL A 9 -34.66 -56.79 -52.44
C VAL A 9 -34.37 -55.53 -51.57
N VAL A 10 -35.30 -54.56 -51.61
CA VAL A 10 -35.55 -53.39 -50.72
C VAL A 10 -34.81 -52.08 -51.04
N GLY A 11 -35.59 -51.09 -51.46
CA GLY A 11 -35.21 -49.68 -51.44
C GLY A 11 -35.42 -49.04 -50.07
N LEU A 12 -34.66 -47.99 -49.76
CA LEU A 12 -34.95 -47.14 -48.60
C LEU A 12 -34.78 -45.66 -48.96
N LEU A 13 -35.82 -44.93 -48.57
CA LEU A 13 -36.00 -43.49 -48.64
C LEU A 13 -34.87 -42.76 -47.90
N THR A 14 -34.34 -41.72 -48.54
CA THR A 14 -33.36 -40.81 -47.96
C THR A 14 -34.09 -39.75 -47.14
N LEU A 15 -34.12 -39.90 -45.81
CA LEU A 15 -34.46 -38.81 -44.88
C LEU A 15 -33.19 -37.99 -44.61
N MET A 16 -33.19 -36.71 -45.01
CA MET A 16 -32.22 -35.72 -44.54
C MET A 16 -32.59 -35.33 -43.10
N GLY A 17 -31.88 -35.91 -42.12
CA GLY A 17 -31.83 -35.40 -40.75
C GLY A 17 -30.66 -34.43 -40.62
N VAL A 18 -30.97 -33.15 -40.39
CA VAL A 18 -29.98 -32.16 -39.95
C VAL A 18 -29.72 -32.45 -38.47
N LEU A 19 -28.57 -33.04 -38.15
CA LEU A 19 -28.06 -33.13 -36.78
C LEU A 19 -27.53 -31.75 -36.40
N TRP A 20 -28.31 -31.02 -35.59
CA TRP A 20 -27.80 -29.88 -34.84
C TRP A 20 -27.02 -30.44 -33.65
N GLU A 21 -25.72 -30.62 -33.81
CA GLU A 21 -24.80 -30.81 -32.69
C GLU A 21 -24.70 -29.48 -31.95
N GLY A 22 -25.56 -29.31 -30.95
CA GLY A 22 -25.41 -28.24 -29.99
C GLY A 22 -24.14 -28.51 -29.21
N SER A 23 -23.07 -27.76 -29.51
CA SER A 23 -21.95 -27.65 -28.60
C SER A 23 -22.47 -27.00 -27.32
N MET A 24 -22.83 -27.82 -26.34
CA MET A 24 -22.90 -27.35 -24.95
C MET A 24 -21.49 -26.95 -24.59
N GLY A 25 -21.15 -25.68 -24.84
CA GLY A 25 -19.99 -25.05 -24.23
C GLY A 25 -20.15 -25.24 -22.73
N GLN A 26 -19.25 -26.00 -22.11
CA GLN A 26 -19.06 -25.94 -20.68
C GLN A 26 -18.78 -24.47 -20.35
N SER A 27 -19.77 -23.80 -19.78
CA SER A 27 -19.56 -22.57 -19.03
C SER A 27 -18.60 -22.93 -17.91
N VAL A 28 -17.30 -22.70 -18.12
CA VAL A 28 -16.36 -22.56 -17.02
C VAL A 28 -16.95 -21.43 -16.18
N ALA A 29 -17.44 -21.75 -14.98
CA ALA A 29 -17.89 -20.73 -14.06
C ALA A 29 -16.70 -19.80 -13.84
N ALA A 30 -16.82 -18.53 -14.21
CA ALA A 30 -15.74 -17.58 -13.98
C ALA A 30 -15.49 -17.52 -12.46
N GLU A 31 -14.21 -17.62 -12.08
CA GLU A 31 -13.79 -17.51 -10.68
C GLU A 31 -14.24 -16.17 -10.09
N PRO A 32 -14.58 -16.11 -8.80
CA PRO A 32 -15.02 -14.87 -8.16
C PRO A 32 -13.91 -13.81 -8.24
N LEU A 33 -14.28 -12.56 -8.51
CA LEU A 33 -13.34 -11.44 -8.55
C LEU A 33 -12.62 -11.30 -7.20
N LYS A 34 -11.28 -11.39 -7.24
CA LYS A 34 -10.45 -11.16 -6.07
C LYS A 34 -10.38 -9.67 -5.75
N VAL A 35 -10.68 -9.36 -4.49
CA VAL A 35 -10.73 -7.99 -3.95
C VAL A 35 -9.66 -7.83 -2.89
N PHE A 36 -8.79 -6.83 -3.07
CA PHE A 36 -7.75 -6.48 -2.11
C PHE A 36 -8.03 -5.14 -1.48
N VAL A 37 -7.93 -5.08 -0.16
CA VAL A 37 -8.14 -3.86 0.62
C VAL A 37 -6.79 -3.26 1.00
N LEU A 38 -6.58 -1.98 0.71
CA LEU A 38 -5.34 -1.27 1.03
C LEU A 38 -5.64 -0.13 1.99
N VAL A 39 -5.11 -0.20 3.21
CA VAL A 39 -5.45 0.74 4.29
C VAL A 39 -4.19 1.31 4.92
N GLY A 40 -4.21 2.60 5.26
CA GLY A 40 -3.15 3.18 6.06
C GLY A 40 -3.11 4.69 6.07
N GLN A 41 -1.93 5.24 6.39
CA GLN A 41 -1.70 6.69 6.40
C GLN A 41 -1.05 7.20 5.10
N SER A 42 -0.39 8.36 5.13
CA SER A 42 0.35 8.98 4.02
C SER A 42 1.23 8.04 3.17
N ASN A 43 1.91 7.05 3.76
CA ASN A 43 2.75 6.12 2.98
C ASN A 43 1.93 5.09 2.17
N MET A 44 0.78 4.64 2.68
CA MET A 44 -0.22 3.94 1.85
C MET A 44 -0.90 4.92 0.88
N GLN A 45 -1.16 6.15 1.32
CA GLN A 45 -1.77 7.20 0.50
C GLN A 45 -0.95 7.41 -0.77
N GLY A 46 0.37 7.45 -0.66
CA GLY A 46 1.28 7.55 -1.79
C GLY A 46 1.74 8.98 -2.04
N HIS A 47 3.03 9.23 -1.83
CA HIS A 47 3.61 10.57 -1.91
C HIS A 47 4.75 10.70 -2.93
N ALA A 48 5.00 9.65 -3.71
CA ALA A 48 5.90 9.71 -4.86
C ALA A 48 5.19 10.39 -6.03
N MET A 49 5.83 11.38 -6.63
CA MET A 49 5.34 11.98 -7.88
C MET A 49 5.63 11.03 -9.04
N GLU A 50 4.75 11.01 -10.04
CA GLU A 50 4.94 10.24 -11.27
C GLU A 50 6.29 10.53 -11.95
N GLU A 51 6.80 11.76 -11.84
CA GLU A 51 8.10 12.17 -12.35
C GLU A 51 9.25 11.32 -11.80
N THR A 52 9.08 10.73 -10.61
CA THR A 52 10.11 9.87 -10.01
C THR A 52 10.12 8.43 -10.51
N VAL A 53 9.14 8.05 -11.33
CA VAL A 53 9.07 6.71 -11.94
C VAL A 53 10.29 6.43 -12.81
N GLU A 54 10.90 7.45 -13.42
CA GLU A 54 12.11 7.27 -14.24
C GLU A 54 13.30 6.73 -13.42
N HIS A 55 13.39 7.07 -12.12
CA HIS A 55 14.46 6.57 -11.24
C HIS A 55 14.47 5.04 -11.11
N ILE A 56 13.34 4.39 -11.32
CA ILE A 56 13.25 2.92 -11.37
C ILE A 56 14.12 2.35 -12.51
N GLY A 57 14.18 3.04 -13.66
CA GLY A 57 14.97 2.63 -14.81
C GLY A 57 16.46 2.91 -14.71
N MET A 58 16.89 3.69 -13.71
CA MET A 58 18.29 4.06 -13.52
C MET A 58 19.11 2.97 -12.82
N ASP A 59 18.43 2.00 -12.20
CA ASP A 59 19.05 0.84 -11.57
C ASP A 59 18.73 -0.43 -12.39
N PRO A 60 19.75 -1.18 -12.87
CA PRO A 60 19.54 -2.40 -13.63
C PRO A 60 18.65 -3.45 -12.94
N GLN A 61 18.63 -3.51 -11.61
CA GLN A 61 17.80 -4.46 -10.86
C GLN A 61 16.32 -4.09 -10.90
N THR A 62 16.00 -2.80 -10.93
CA THR A 62 14.62 -2.32 -10.92
C THR A 62 14.14 -1.89 -12.30
N ALA A 63 15.03 -1.76 -13.29
CA ALA A 63 14.69 -1.38 -14.66
C ALA A 63 13.58 -2.24 -15.30
N PRO A 64 13.53 -3.58 -15.11
CA PRO A 64 12.42 -4.38 -15.64
C PRO A 64 11.04 -3.99 -15.09
N TRP A 65 10.97 -3.35 -13.92
CA TRP A 65 9.69 -2.89 -13.36
C TRP A 65 9.12 -1.71 -14.16
N LEU A 66 9.99 -0.87 -14.72
CA LEU A 66 9.59 0.30 -15.50
C LEU A 66 8.78 -0.10 -16.74
N GLU A 67 9.11 -1.24 -17.35
CA GLU A 67 8.39 -1.79 -18.52
C GLU A 67 6.93 -2.14 -18.19
N ARG A 68 6.63 -2.48 -16.93
CA ARG A 68 5.27 -2.73 -16.45
C ARG A 68 4.54 -1.43 -16.09
N LEU A 69 5.26 -0.35 -15.79
CA LEU A 69 4.70 0.94 -15.35
C LEU A 69 4.44 1.90 -16.51
N ARG A 70 5.21 1.79 -17.59
CA ARG A 70 5.10 2.64 -18.78
C ARG A 70 4.59 1.86 -19.99
N ASP A 71 3.91 2.56 -20.90
CA ASP A 71 3.61 2.06 -22.23
C ASP A 71 4.79 2.30 -23.20
N LYS A 72 4.63 1.86 -24.45
CA LYS A 72 5.62 2.04 -25.52
C LYS A 72 5.95 3.51 -25.84
N ASP A 73 5.07 4.44 -25.46
CA ASP A 73 5.22 5.88 -25.69
C ASP A 73 5.79 6.58 -24.44
N GLY A 74 6.17 5.83 -23.40
CA GLY A 74 6.73 6.35 -22.15
C GLY A 74 5.68 6.98 -21.21
N LYS A 75 4.38 6.78 -21.47
CA LYS A 75 3.29 7.27 -20.61
C LYS A 75 2.94 6.24 -19.55
N ALA A 76 2.27 6.68 -18.48
CA ALA A 76 1.75 5.78 -17.46
C ALA A 76 0.82 4.75 -18.10
N ARG A 77 1.11 3.46 -17.89
CA ARG A 77 0.25 2.39 -18.38
C ARG A 77 -1.09 2.40 -17.63
N VAL A 78 -2.15 2.00 -18.30
CA VAL A 78 -3.49 1.83 -17.74
C VAL A 78 -3.84 0.35 -17.76
N TYR A 79 -4.26 -0.19 -16.61
CA TYR A 79 -4.69 -1.58 -16.44
C TYR A 79 -6.20 -1.60 -16.20
N SER A 80 -7.00 -1.78 -17.26
CA SER A 80 -8.46 -1.84 -17.19
C SER A 80 -8.97 -3.00 -16.34
N ASP A 81 -8.24 -4.12 -16.33
CA ASP A 81 -8.55 -5.32 -15.55
C ASP A 81 -8.18 -5.18 -14.06
N VAL A 82 -7.71 -3.98 -13.65
CA VAL A 82 -7.43 -3.65 -12.26
C VAL A 82 -8.22 -2.41 -11.85
N PRO A 83 -9.56 -2.50 -11.69
CA PRO A 83 -10.36 -1.41 -11.17
C PRO A 83 -9.93 -1.01 -9.75
N VAL A 84 -10.00 0.29 -9.45
CA VAL A 84 -9.65 0.87 -8.15
C VAL A 84 -10.81 1.73 -7.64
N SER A 85 -11.16 1.57 -6.37
CA SER A 85 -12.01 2.50 -5.62
C SER A 85 -11.25 3.04 -4.42
N TYR A 86 -10.84 4.31 -4.50
CA TYR A 86 -9.98 4.94 -3.50
C TYR A 86 -10.73 6.04 -2.73
N LEU A 87 -10.90 5.85 -1.42
CA LEU A 87 -11.38 6.87 -0.49
C LEU A 87 -10.20 7.62 0.15
N SER A 88 -10.23 8.95 0.03
CA SER A 88 -9.21 9.88 0.53
C SER A 88 -9.84 11.13 1.17
N ASP A 89 -9.01 12.10 1.55
CA ASP A 89 -9.43 13.44 1.97
C ASP A 89 -10.12 14.23 0.84
N ARG A 90 -9.97 13.81 -0.42
CA ARG A 90 -10.67 14.39 -1.58
C ARG A 90 -11.99 13.67 -1.93
N GLY A 91 -12.42 12.72 -1.11
CA GLY A 91 -13.56 11.86 -1.38
C GLY A 91 -13.17 10.60 -2.15
N VAL A 92 -14.16 10.00 -2.83
CA VAL A 92 -14.00 8.72 -3.55
C VAL A 92 -13.58 8.98 -5.00
N LYS A 93 -12.44 8.41 -5.40
CA LYS A 93 -11.98 8.34 -6.80
C LYS A 93 -12.09 6.90 -7.30
N ARG A 94 -12.54 6.71 -8.54
CA ARG A 94 -12.67 5.40 -9.19
C ARG A 94 -12.05 5.41 -10.58
N GLY A 95 -11.54 4.26 -11.01
CA GLY A 95 -11.03 4.06 -12.37
C GLY A 95 -10.11 2.85 -12.49
N ALA A 96 -9.65 2.59 -13.70
CA ALA A 96 -8.61 1.59 -13.98
C ALA A 96 -7.28 1.99 -13.31
N LEU A 97 -6.51 1.02 -12.84
CA LEU A 97 -5.23 1.26 -12.20
C LEU A 97 -4.26 1.94 -13.16
N THR A 98 -3.73 3.07 -12.71
CA THR A 98 -2.69 3.86 -13.37
C THR A 98 -2.10 4.82 -12.33
N THR A 99 -1.24 5.77 -12.72
CA THR A 99 -0.76 6.81 -11.80
C THR A 99 -1.91 7.71 -11.32
N GLY A 100 -1.73 8.43 -10.21
CA GLY A 100 -2.73 9.37 -9.71
C GLY A 100 -3.74 8.78 -8.73
N PHE A 101 -3.55 7.55 -8.26
CA PHE A 101 -4.22 7.03 -7.06
C PHE A 101 -3.41 7.27 -5.78
N GLY A 102 -2.39 8.14 -5.85
CA GLY A 102 -1.64 8.63 -4.71
C GLY A 102 -2.39 9.72 -3.92
N ALA A 103 -1.66 10.48 -3.10
CA ALA A 103 -2.22 11.57 -2.32
C ALA A 103 -2.90 12.63 -3.19
N ASP A 104 -2.39 12.90 -4.41
CA ASP A 104 -3.05 13.70 -5.46
C ASP A 104 -2.93 13.01 -6.83
N ASP A 105 -3.58 13.57 -7.86
CA ASP A 105 -3.63 12.98 -9.21
C ASP A 105 -2.29 12.86 -9.93
N ARG A 106 -1.20 13.41 -9.38
CA ARG A 106 0.16 13.29 -9.93
C ARG A 106 1.02 12.33 -9.13
N LYS A 107 0.47 11.72 -8.08
CA LYS A 107 1.21 10.88 -7.14
C LYS A 107 0.81 9.43 -7.23
N ILE A 108 1.70 8.58 -6.75
CA ILE A 108 1.54 7.14 -6.62
C ILE A 108 1.92 6.72 -5.20
N GLY A 109 1.31 5.64 -4.75
CA GLY A 109 1.75 4.88 -3.59
C GLY A 109 2.08 3.44 -3.96
N PRO A 110 2.18 2.56 -2.95
CA PRO A 110 2.44 1.14 -3.18
C PRO A 110 1.28 0.44 -3.92
N GLU A 111 0.09 1.06 -4.02
CA GLU A 111 -1.05 0.47 -4.74
C GLU A 111 -0.75 0.19 -6.21
N LEU A 112 0.11 1.01 -6.84
CA LEU A 112 0.37 0.91 -8.26
C LEU A 112 1.10 -0.40 -8.59
N THR A 113 2.24 -0.63 -7.96
CA THR A 113 2.98 -1.88 -8.19
C THR A 113 2.30 -3.07 -7.53
N PHE A 114 1.64 -2.90 -6.37
CA PHE A 114 0.86 -3.97 -5.76
C PHE A 114 -0.20 -4.51 -6.74
N GLY A 115 -1.06 -3.65 -7.28
CA GLY A 115 -2.13 -4.05 -8.18
C GLY A 115 -1.62 -4.65 -9.48
N ILE A 116 -0.57 -4.07 -10.06
CA ILE A 116 0.06 -4.60 -11.27
C ILE A 116 0.59 -6.01 -11.04
N TRP A 117 1.32 -6.24 -9.95
CA TRP A 117 1.89 -7.57 -9.66
C TRP A 117 0.82 -8.58 -9.32
N MET A 118 -0.17 -8.24 -8.49
CA MET A 118 -1.27 -9.15 -8.19
C MET A 118 -1.99 -9.60 -9.48
N HIS A 119 -2.31 -8.67 -10.37
CA HIS A 119 -2.96 -8.97 -11.64
C HIS A 119 -2.10 -9.86 -12.55
N LEU A 120 -0.83 -9.50 -12.74
CA LEU A 120 0.04 -10.22 -13.67
C LEU A 120 0.38 -11.63 -13.18
N GLU A 121 0.61 -11.80 -11.88
CA GLU A 121 0.97 -13.11 -11.30
C GLU A 121 -0.24 -14.04 -11.14
N LEU A 122 -1.43 -13.49 -10.91
CA LEU A 122 -2.67 -14.29 -10.88
C LEU A 122 -3.21 -14.60 -12.29
N GLY A 123 -2.90 -13.77 -13.29
CA GLY A 123 -3.38 -13.94 -14.66
C GLY A 123 -4.87 -13.65 -14.85
N GLU A 124 -5.48 -12.91 -13.92
CA GLU A 124 -6.91 -12.60 -13.89
C GLU A 124 -7.19 -11.16 -13.40
N PRO A 125 -8.38 -10.60 -13.63
CA PRO A 125 -8.75 -9.29 -13.10
C PRO A 125 -8.78 -9.25 -11.57
N VAL A 126 -8.41 -8.11 -10.97
CA VAL A 126 -8.46 -7.91 -9.51
C VAL A 126 -8.99 -6.52 -9.16
N LEU A 127 -9.76 -6.40 -8.07
CA LEU A 127 -10.28 -5.10 -7.59
C LEU A 127 -9.47 -4.60 -6.41
N LEU A 128 -9.03 -3.34 -6.47
CA LEU A 128 -8.42 -2.65 -5.34
C LEU A 128 -9.43 -1.72 -4.65
N ILE A 129 -9.63 -1.91 -3.35
CA ILE A 129 -10.35 -0.96 -2.50
C ILE A 129 -9.34 -0.30 -1.58
N LYS A 130 -9.05 0.98 -1.82
CA LYS A 130 -8.07 1.74 -1.06
C LYS A 130 -8.76 2.73 -0.12
N ALA A 131 -8.30 2.83 1.12
CA ALA A 131 -8.74 3.81 2.10
C ALA A 131 -7.51 4.34 2.86
N ALA A 132 -7.05 5.55 2.53
CA ALA A 132 -5.80 6.06 3.08
C ALA A 132 -5.76 7.59 3.15
N TRP A 133 -5.17 8.10 4.24
CA TRP A 133 -5.14 9.53 4.56
C TRP A 133 -3.84 9.95 5.22
N GLY A 134 -3.37 11.17 4.94
CA GLY A 134 -2.22 11.72 5.65
C GLY A 134 -2.47 11.96 7.14
N GLY A 135 -1.44 11.74 7.95
CA GLY A 135 -1.44 12.16 9.37
C GLY A 135 -2.39 11.39 10.28
N LYS A 136 -2.61 10.10 10.02
CA LYS A 136 -3.51 9.24 10.82
C LYS A 136 -2.76 8.22 11.64
N SER A 137 -3.21 8.02 12.88
CA SER A 137 -2.63 7.07 13.82
C SER A 137 -3.51 5.84 14.07
N LEU A 138 -2.88 4.76 14.52
CA LEU A 138 -3.58 3.59 15.00
C LEU A 138 -4.17 3.82 16.39
N HIS A 139 -3.44 4.52 17.28
CA HIS A 139 -3.92 4.80 18.63
C HIS A 139 -5.22 5.61 18.69
N THR A 140 -5.51 6.44 17.68
CA THR A 140 -6.71 7.30 17.63
C THR A 140 -7.55 7.05 16.39
N ASP A 141 -7.07 7.46 15.21
CA ASP A 141 -7.90 7.57 14.00
C ASP A 141 -8.46 6.21 13.54
N PHE A 142 -7.60 5.19 13.55
CA PHE A 142 -7.93 3.81 13.22
C PHE A 142 -8.17 2.93 14.44
N ARG A 143 -8.34 3.52 15.64
CA ARG A 143 -8.50 2.75 16.87
C ARG A 143 -9.66 1.76 16.73
N PRO A 144 -9.39 0.45 16.82
CA PRO A 144 -10.43 -0.56 16.64
C PRO A 144 -11.38 -0.60 17.84
N PRO A 145 -12.69 -0.80 17.63
CA PRO A 145 -13.67 -0.85 18.71
C PRO A 145 -13.33 -1.82 19.85
N SER A 146 -12.81 -3.02 19.53
CA SER A 146 -12.49 -4.03 20.55
C SER A 146 -11.28 -3.69 21.42
N ALA A 147 -10.48 -2.68 21.05
CA ALA A 147 -9.36 -2.21 21.88
C ALA A 147 -9.77 -1.31 23.05
N GLY A 148 -11.05 -0.95 23.16
CA GLY A 148 -11.56 -0.05 24.20
C GLY A 148 -11.28 1.44 23.92
N ALA A 149 -11.58 2.30 24.89
CA ALA A 149 -11.32 3.74 24.78
C ALA A 149 -9.82 4.05 24.79
N TYR A 150 -9.42 5.22 24.28
CA TYR A 150 -8.06 5.72 24.45
C TYR A 150 -7.87 6.17 25.90
N GLU A 151 -6.79 5.72 26.54
CA GLU A 151 -6.48 6.03 27.94
C GLU A 151 -5.32 7.04 28.01
N PHE A 152 -5.53 8.14 28.74
CA PHE A 152 -4.50 9.16 28.94
C PHE A 152 -3.60 8.75 30.10
N SER A 153 -2.29 8.61 29.84
CA SER A 153 -1.31 8.39 30.91
C SER A 153 -1.25 9.56 31.89
N GLU A 154 -0.92 9.29 33.15
CA GLU A 154 -0.75 10.34 34.18
C GLU A 154 0.20 11.44 33.71
N ARG A 155 1.32 11.05 33.09
CA ARG A 155 2.29 11.96 32.48
C ARG A 155 1.66 12.87 31.42
N HIS A 156 0.80 12.33 30.56
CA HIS A 156 0.12 13.13 29.54
C HIS A 156 -0.87 14.12 30.17
N GLN A 157 -1.65 13.68 31.16
CA GLN A 157 -2.58 14.55 31.89
C GLN A 157 -1.83 15.70 32.61
N GLU A 158 -0.68 15.41 33.23
CA GLU A 158 0.18 16.44 33.82
C GLU A 158 0.70 17.45 32.79
N LEU A 159 1.09 16.98 31.60
CA LEU A 159 1.55 17.85 30.52
C LEU A 159 0.43 18.77 30.02
N LEU A 160 -0.78 18.24 29.85
CA LEU A 160 -1.97 19.02 29.47
C LEU A 160 -2.28 20.09 30.53
N THR A 161 -2.22 19.71 31.81
CA THR A 161 -2.40 20.63 32.94
C THR A 161 -1.36 21.76 32.92
N LYS A 162 -0.08 21.43 32.74
CA LYS A 162 1.02 22.42 32.65
C LYS A 162 0.88 23.36 31.45
N GLN A 163 0.24 22.90 30.38
CA GLN A 163 -0.07 23.72 29.20
C GLN A 163 -1.34 24.57 29.37
N GLY A 164 -2.03 24.47 30.52
CA GLY A 164 -3.29 25.17 30.77
C GLY A 164 -4.44 24.67 29.87
N LYS A 165 -4.38 23.41 29.44
CA LYS A 165 -5.44 22.79 28.64
C LYS A 165 -6.58 22.32 29.51
N ASP A 166 -7.79 22.43 28.99
CA ASP A 166 -8.99 21.82 29.56
C ASP A 166 -8.96 20.32 29.28
N ILE A 167 -8.73 19.52 30.33
CA ILE A 167 -8.57 18.07 30.21
C ILE A 167 -9.86 17.41 29.75
N GLU A 168 -11.01 17.80 30.30
CA GLU A 168 -12.31 17.21 29.96
C GLU A 168 -12.64 17.43 28.47
N LYS A 169 -12.33 18.63 27.97
CA LYS A 169 -12.46 18.94 26.56
C LYS A 169 -11.53 18.08 25.70
N VAL A 170 -10.25 17.97 26.05
CA VAL A 170 -9.28 17.16 25.30
C VAL A 170 -9.68 15.68 25.26
N GLU A 171 -10.13 15.13 26.39
CA GLU A 171 -10.62 13.74 26.45
C GLU A 171 -11.88 13.53 25.61
N THR A 172 -12.76 14.52 25.55
CA THR A 172 -13.96 14.48 24.71
C THR A 172 -13.60 14.50 23.22
N GLU A 173 -12.73 15.43 22.79
CA GLU A 173 -12.25 15.50 21.40
C GLU A 173 -11.53 14.19 20.99
N GLN A 174 -10.73 13.62 21.90
CA GLN A 174 -10.05 12.33 21.69
C GLN A 174 -11.05 11.18 21.49
N ARG A 175 -12.12 11.15 22.30
CA ARG A 175 -13.17 10.13 22.22
C ARG A 175 -13.95 10.23 20.92
N GLU A 176 -14.27 11.45 20.48
CA GLU A 176 -14.98 11.71 19.22
C GLU A 176 -14.14 11.32 17.99
N ALA A 177 -12.84 11.62 18.01
CA ALA A 177 -11.92 11.26 16.94
C ALA A 177 -11.64 9.74 16.86
N SER A 178 -11.76 9.03 17.98
CA SER A 178 -11.37 7.62 18.09
C SER A 178 -12.15 6.71 17.13
N GLY A 179 -11.41 5.98 16.29
CA GLY A 179 -11.92 5.01 15.32
C GLY A 179 -12.70 5.61 14.15
N TYR A 180 -12.63 6.93 13.93
CA TYR A 180 -13.37 7.58 12.83
C TYR A 180 -12.96 7.03 11.46
N TYR A 181 -11.66 6.88 11.23
CA TYR A 181 -11.14 6.37 9.95
C TYR A 181 -11.25 4.86 9.84
N TYR A 182 -11.30 4.13 10.97
CA TYR A 182 -11.70 2.73 10.99
C TYR A 182 -13.11 2.57 10.40
N ARG A 183 -14.09 3.34 10.90
CA ARG A 183 -15.48 3.28 10.43
C ARG A 183 -15.59 3.65 8.95
N LEU A 184 -14.94 4.74 8.51
CA LEU A 184 -14.90 5.11 7.10
C LEU A 184 -14.32 4.02 6.20
N THR A 185 -13.29 3.30 6.67
CA THR A 185 -12.69 2.19 5.92
C THR A 185 -13.69 1.05 5.75
N VAL A 186 -14.34 0.60 6.84
CA VAL A 186 -15.34 -0.47 6.79
C VAL A 186 -16.52 -0.09 5.89
N ASP A 187 -17.04 1.14 6.04
CA ASP A 187 -18.17 1.63 5.25
C ASP A 187 -17.83 1.72 3.76
N HIS A 188 -16.62 2.19 3.41
CA HIS A 188 -16.16 2.25 2.02
C HIS A 188 -16.05 0.86 1.39
N VAL A 189 -15.43 -0.10 2.10
CA VAL A 189 -15.32 -1.48 1.61
C VAL A 189 -16.70 -2.08 1.39
N LYS A 190 -17.60 -2.00 2.37
CA LYS A 190 -18.97 -2.51 2.24
C LYS A 190 -19.74 -1.85 1.09
N SER A 191 -19.59 -0.54 0.92
CA SER A 191 -20.24 0.22 -0.14
C SER A 191 -19.79 -0.22 -1.54
N VAL A 192 -18.49 -0.48 -1.72
CA VAL A 192 -17.97 -0.99 -3.00
C VAL A 192 -18.41 -2.42 -3.25
N LEU A 193 -18.33 -3.30 -2.25
CA LEU A 193 -18.71 -4.71 -2.39
C LEU A 193 -20.21 -4.90 -2.66
N ALA A 194 -21.06 -4.01 -2.12
CA ALA A 194 -22.50 -4.02 -2.38
C ALA A 194 -22.86 -3.66 -3.84
N ASP A 195 -21.97 -2.98 -4.57
CA ASP A 195 -22.22 -2.54 -5.95
C ASP A 195 -20.90 -2.37 -6.73
N ILE A 196 -20.25 -3.51 -7.01
CA ILE A 196 -18.96 -3.56 -7.73
C ILE A 196 -19.08 -2.94 -9.13
N GLY A 197 -20.27 -3.03 -9.76
CA GLY A 197 -20.52 -2.47 -11.09
C GLY A 197 -20.31 -0.96 -11.18
N LYS A 198 -20.37 -0.21 -10.07
CA LYS A 198 -20.00 1.22 -10.02
C LYS A 198 -18.51 1.48 -10.20
N VAL A 199 -17.66 0.49 -9.96
CA VAL A 199 -16.20 0.59 -10.05
C VAL A 199 -15.70 -0.18 -11.25
N TYR A 200 -16.30 -1.34 -11.54
CA TYR A 200 -15.97 -2.19 -12.67
C TYR A 200 -17.23 -2.54 -13.48
N PRO A 201 -17.69 -1.64 -14.38
CA PRO A 201 -18.97 -1.80 -15.08
C PRO A 201 -19.04 -3.03 -15.99
N GLU A 202 -17.89 -3.52 -16.47
CA GLU A 202 -17.80 -4.71 -17.34
C GLU A 202 -17.87 -6.02 -16.53
N TYR A 203 -17.81 -5.95 -15.19
CA TYR A 203 -17.92 -7.12 -14.34
C TYR A 203 -19.35 -7.65 -14.25
N ALA A 204 -19.51 -8.91 -14.60
CA ALA A 204 -20.73 -9.68 -14.37
C ALA A 204 -20.84 -10.02 -12.87
N SER A 205 -21.66 -9.27 -12.14
CA SER A 205 -21.78 -9.36 -10.67
C SER A 205 -22.30 -10.72 -10.17
N GLU A 206 -22.93 -11.50 -11.04
CA GLU A 206 -23.32 -12.89 -10.79
C GLU A 206 -22.14 -13.82 -10.47
N HIS A 207 -20.91 -13.46 -10.86
CA HIS A 207 -19.71 -14.21 -10.52
C HIS A 207 -19.25 -14.01 -9.07
N GLY A 208 -19.88 -13.10 -8.31
CA GLY A 208 -19.59 -12.89 -6.89
C GLY A 208 -18.27 -12.16 -6.66
N TYR A 209 -17.66 -12.32 -5.48
CA TYR A 209 -16.31 -11.80 -5.20
C TYR A 209 -15.68 -12.58 -4.04
N GLU A 210 -14.37 -12.54 -3.95
CA GLU A 210 -13.59 -13.01 -2.80
C GLU A 210 -12.85 -11.83 -2.19
N LEU A 211 -13.01 -11.59 -0.89
CA LEU A 211 -12.10 -10.69 -0.17
C LEU A 211 -10.77 -11.42 0.04
N ALA A 212 -9.83 -11.20 -0.89
CA ALA A 212 -8.64 -12.03 -1.06
C ALA A 212 -7.47 -11.59 -0.16
N GLY A 213 -7.46 -10.33 0.31
CA GLY A 213 -6.43 -9.88 1.24
C GLY A 213 -6.55 -8.43 1.67
N LEU A 214 -5.85 -8.11 2.76
CA LEU A 214 -5.70 -6.77 3.32
C LEU A 214 -4.22 -6.39 3.39
N VAL A 215 -3.89 -5.17 3.00
CA VAL A 215 -2.58 -4.57 3.22
C VAL A 215 -2.74 -3.39 4.17
N TRP A 216 -2.09 -3.46 5.34
CA TRP A 216 -2.00 -2.36 6.30
C TRP A 216 -0.63 -1.68 6.20
N PHE A 217 -0.62 -0.39 5.86
CA PHE A 217 0.63 0.38 5.83
C PHE A 217 0.51 1.75 6.50
N GLN A 218 0.77 1.74 7.80
CA GLN A 218 0.70 2.88 8.70
C GLN A 218 1.81 2.77 9.74
N GLY A 219 2.16 3.87 10.42
CA GLY A 219 2.95 3.75 11.65
C GLY A 219 3.69 5.02 12.07
N TRP A 220 4.03 5.91 11.15
CA TRP A 220 4.84 7.11 11.46
C TRP A 220 4.26 7.93 12.63
N ASN A 221 2.95 8.15 12.64
CA ASN A 221 2.32 8.98 13.65
C ASN A 221 2.33 8.33 15.04
N ASP A 222 2.13 7.02 15.13
CA ASP A 222 2.28 6.28 16.38
C ASP A 222 3.75 6.26 16.83
N MET A 223 4.69 6.05 15.91
CA MET A 223 6.11 6.07 16.25
C MET A 223 6.53 7.39 16.91
N VAL A 224 6.12 8.54 16.37
CA VAL A 224 6.57 9.84 16.88
C VAL A 224 5.75 10.36 18.07
N ASP A 225 4.62 9.73 18.41
CA ASP A 225 3.76 10.17 19.51
C ASP A 225 4.38 9.78 20.87
N ALA A 226 4.90 10.78 21.59
CA ALA A 226 5.53 10.58 22.90
C ALA A 226 4.54 10.50 24.06
N ASN A 227 3.29 10.90 23.81
CA ASN A 227 2.25 10.95 24.83
C ASN A 227 1.59 9.58 24.97
N THR A 228 1.33 8.92 23.83
CA THR A 228 0.87 7.53 23.77
C THR A 228 2.00 6.54 24.06
N TYR A 229 3.22 6.79 23.55
CA TYR A 229 4.36 5.90 23.71
C TYR A 229 5.53 6.59 24.45
N PRO A 230 5.39 6.85 25.77
CA PRO A 230 6.39 7.58 26.54
C PRO A 230 7.72 6.83 26.68
N ASP A 231 7.69 5.49 26.66
CA ASP A 231 8.84 4.62 26.85
C ASP A 231 9.36 4.00 25.54
N ARG A 232 9.02 4.61 24.39
CA ARG A 232 9.34 4.13 23.03
C ARG A 232 10.80 3.76 22.74
N GLU A 233 11.76 4.28 23.50
CA GLU A 233 13.18 3.92 23.35
C GLU A 233 13.57 2.66 24.12
N ALA A 234 12.73 2.19 25.04
CA ALA A 234 12.89 0.93 25.76
C ALA A 234 12.28 -0.25 24.97
N ALA A 235 12.80 -1.46 25.24
CA ALA A 235 12.18 -2.68 24.74
C ALA A 235 10.74 -2.79 25.27
N GLY A 236 9.80 -3.15 24.40
CA GLY A 236 8.36 -3.18 24.72
C GLY A 236 7.68 -1.80 24.74
N GLY A 237 8.41 -0.70 24.47
CA GLY A 237 7.85 0.66 24.47
C GLY A 237 6.72 0.92 23.46
N TYR A 238 6.46 -0.02 22.56
CA TYR A 238 5.38 0.01 21.57
C TYR A 238 4.46 -1.23 21.65
N ASP A 239 4.44 -1.98 22.75
CA ASP A 239 3.55 -3.16 22.89
C ASP A 239 2.07 -2.81 22.71
N GLU A 240 1.67 -1.59 23.07
CA GLU A 240 0.33 -1.09 22.80
C GLU A 240 0.05 -0.98 21.29
N TYR A 241 1.04 -0.63 20.45
CA TYR A 241 0.87 -0.65 19.00
C TYR A 241 0.59 -2.09 18.51
N THR A 242 1.37 -3.06 18.99
CA THR A 242 1.20 -4.49 18.68
C THR A 242 -0.22 -4.96 19.03
N ARG A 243 -0.70 -4.61 20.23
CA ARG A 243 -2.04 -4.95 20.72
C ARG A 243 -3.13 -4.30 19.89
N LEU A 244 -3.01 -3.01 19.58
CA LEU A 244 -3.99 -2.30 18.76
C LEU A 244 -4.05 -2.85 17.34
N LEU A 245 -2.92 -3.23 16.74
CA LEU A 245 -2.91 -3.79 15.40
C LEU A 245 -3.55 -5.19 15.36
N MET A 246 -3.36 -5.99 16.41
CA MET A 246 -4.09 -7.25 16.59
C MET A 246 -5.60 -7.03 16.62
N HIS A 247 -6.09 -6.09 17.46
CA HIS A 247 -7.51 -5.75 17.51
C HIS A 247 -8.04 -5.22 16.18
N LEU A 248 -7.25 -4.42 15.45
CA LEU A 248 -7.61 -3.89 14.14
C LEU A 248 -7.86 -5.02 13.14
N ILE A 249 -6.95 -5.98 13.06
CA ILE A 249 -7.07 -7.12 12.16
C ILE A 249 -8.29 -7.96 12.51
N GLN A 250 -8.49 -8.29 13.79
CA GLN A 250 -9.64 -9.07 14.25
C GLN A 250 -10.97 -8.35 13.97
N ASP A 251 -11.02 -7.04 14.21
CA ASP A 251 -12.22 -6.25 14.00
C ASP A 251 -12.55 -6.08 12.53
N LEU A 252 -11.57 -5.84 11.66
CA LEU A 252 -11.76 -5.79 10.20
C LEU A 252 -12.25 -7.15 9.67
N ARG A 253 -11.65 -8.26 10.11
CA ARG A 253 -12.10 -9.62 9.75
C ARG A 253 -13.56 -9.86 10.13
N ARG A 254 -13.95 -9.50 11.35
CA ARG A 254 -15.34 -9.63 11.83
C ARG A 254 -16.28 -8.73 11.03
N ASP A 255 -15.97 -7.44 10.95
CA ASP A 255 -16.89 -6.44 10.42
C ASP A 255 -17.04 -6.55 8.89
N LEU A 256 -16.05 -7.12 8.20
CA LEU A 256 -16.10 -7.49 6.77
C LEU A 256 -16.52 -8.94 6.53
N SER A 257 -16.84 -9.71 7.58
CA SER A 257 -17.27 -11.11 7.51
C SER A 257 -16.28 -12.02 6.77
N ALA A 258 -14.99 -11.79 6.99
CA ALA A 258 -13.87 -12.53 6.38
C ALA A 258 -12.91 -13.02 7.48
N PRO A 259 -13.27 -14.04 8.29
CA PRO A 259 -12.50 -14.48 9.46
C PRO A 259 -11.08 -14.93 9.12
N GLU A 260 -10.88 -15.47 7.91
CA GLU A 260 -9.58 -15.95 7.42
C GLU A 260 -8.90 -14.97 6.46
N LEU A 261 -9.30 -13.69 6.42
CA LEU A 261 -8.72 -12.71 5.50
C LEU A 261 -7.19 -12.64 5.67
N PRO A 262 -6.40 -12.93 4.61
CA PRO A 262 -4.96 -12.76 4.65
C PRO A 262 -4.55 -11.31 4.87
N VAL A 263 -3.55 -11.08 5.72
CA VAL A 263 -3.09 -9.72 6.04
C VAL A 263 -1.59 -9.56 5.85
N VAL A 264 -1.22 -8.55 5.06
CA VAL A 264 0.15 -8.04 4.98
C VAL A 264 0.27 -6.78 5.84
N ILE A 265 1.21 -6.81 6.79
CA ILE A 265 1.60 -5.65 7.60
C ILE A 265 2.86 -5.05 7.00
N GLY A 266 2.76 -3.84 6.45
CA GLY A 266 3.91 -3.05 6.03
C GLY A 266 4.62 -2.45 7.22
N VAL A 267 5.74 -3.06 7.65
CA VAL A 267 6.57 -2.56 8.74
C VAL A 267 7.31 -1.30 8.28
N MET A 268 7.23 -0.21 9.03
CA MET A 268 7.78 1.10 8.66
C MET A 268 9.29 1.05 8.40
N GLY A 269 9.72 1.38 7.19
CA GLY A 269 11.10 1.28 6.72
C GLY A 269 11.81 2.61 6.48
N VAL A 270 11.22 3.74 6.87
CA VAL A 270 11.80 5.07 6.62
C VAL A 270 13.24 5.14 7.14
N GLY A 271 14.16 5.58 6.28
CA GLY A 271 15.58 5.70 6.56
C GLY A 271 16.39 4.42 6.33
N GLY A 272 15.76 3.31 5.95
CA GLY A 272 16.42 2.02 5.73
C GLY A 272 16.76 1.28 7.02
N PRO A 273 17.54 0.18 6.92
CA PRO A 273 17.90 -0.65 8.07
C PRO A 273 18.67 0.15 9.12
N THR A 274 18.29 0.04 10.39
CA THR A 274 18.93 0.80 11.49
C THR A 274 20.42 0.47 11.63
N ALA A 275 20.84 -0.73 11.25
CA ALA A 275 22.24 -1.14 11.18
C ALA A 275 23.09 -0.30 10.22
N SER A 276 22.46 0.35 9.23
CA SER A 276 23.12 1.22 8.25
C SER A 276 23.12 2.70 8.65
N TYR A 277 22.62 3.05 9.84
CA TYR A 277 22.46 4.45 10.25
C TYR A 277 23.81 5.12 10.50
N GLY A 278 23.97 6.30 9.88
CA GLY A 278 25.15 7.14 10.09
C GLY A 278 25.13 7.89 11.43
N PRO A 279 26.20 8.64 11.73
CA PRO A 279 26.33 9.43 12.96
C PRO A 279 25.12 10.32 13.26
N ASP A 280 24.56 10.97 12.23
CA ASP A 280 23.45 11.92 12.34
C ASP A 280 22.11 11.25 12.66
N GLN A 281 22.02 9.92 12.49
CA GLN A 281 20.80 9.14 12.70
C GLN A 281 20.83 8.32 13.99
N ARG A 282 21.95 8.31 14.73
CA ARG A 282 22.13 7.44 15.91
C ARG A 282 21.06 7.62 16.99
N ARG A 283 20.54 8.84 17.15
CA ARG A 283 19.45 9.12 18.10
C ARG A 283 18.13 8.42 17.77
N TYR A 284 17.94 7.98 16.52
CA TYR A 284 16.71 7.35 16.06
C TYR A 284 16.75 5.83 16.07
N VAL A 285 17.94 5.22 16.24
CA VAL A 285 18.14 3.77 16.12
C VAL A 285 17.19 2.99 17.04
N ARG A 286 17.13 3.34 18.33
CA ARG A 286 16.29 2.64 19.31
C ARG A 286 14.80 2.81 18.97
N MET A 287 14.35 4.04 18.80
CA MET A 287 12.95 4.35 18.49
C MET A 287 12.48 3.63 17.22
N HIS A 288 13.25 3.70 16.13
CA HIS A 288 12.88 3.06 14.86
C HIS A 288 12.89 1.53 14.98
N GLN A 289 13.93 0.94 15.60
CA GLN A 289 14.03 -0.51 15.72
C GLN A 289 12.91 -1.07 16.61
N ASN A 290 12.69 -0.47 17.79
CA ASN A 290 11.64 -0.90 18.70
C ASN A 290 10.25 -0.81 18.05
N PHE A 291 9.99 0.25 17.28
CA PHE A 291 8.72 0.41 16.57
C PHE A 291 8.55 -0.66 15.49
N ARG A 292 9.58 -0.90 14.67
CA ARG A 292 9.57 -1.94 13.63
C ARG A 292 9.32 -3.33 14.20
N ASP A 293 9.96 -3.62 15.33
CA ASP A 293 9.81 -4.90 16.00
C ASP A 293 8.42 -5.08 16.59
N ALA A 294 7.82 -4.03 17.16
CA ALA A 294 6.42 -4.05 17.61
C ALA A 294 5.43 -4.27 16.45
N MET A 295 5.62 -3.58 15.32
CA MET A 295 4.80 -3.81 14.11
C MET A 295 4.90 -5.26 13.62
N ALA A 296 6.11 -5.81 13.58
CA ALA A 296 6.34 -7.18 13.13
C ALA A 296 5.82 -8.23 14.12
N ALA A 297 5.90 -7.95 15.42
CA ALA A 297 5.46 -8.86 16.49
C ALA A 297 3.99 -9.22 16.38
N THR A 298 3.14 -8.35 15.82
CA THR A 298 1.72 -8.65 15.62
C THR A 298 1.52 -9.91 14.77
N ALA A 299 2.29 -10.09 13.69
CA ALA A 299 2.16 -11.26 12.81
C ALA A 299 2.55 -12.59 13.51
N ALA A 300 3.29 -12.53 14.62
CA ALA A 300 3.73 -13.68 15.39
C ALA A 300 2.80 -14.01 16.58
N LEU A 301 1.67 -13.31 16.72
CA LEU A 301 0.70 -13.58 17.78
C LEU A 301 -0.11 -14.87 17.49
N PRO A 302 -0.53 -15.60 18.53
CA PRO A 302 -1.39 -16.77 18.37
C PRO A 302 -2.66 -16.48 17.57
N GLY A 303 -2.92 -17.30 16.56
CA GLY A 303 -4.07 -17.20 15.65
C GLY A 303 -3.79 -16.39 14.38
N PHE A 304 -2.59 -15.83 14.23
CA PHE A 304 -2.16 -15.10 13.03
C PHE A 304 -1.12 -15.88 12.20
N GLU A 305 -0.61 -16.99 12.72
CA GLU A 305 0.38 -17.83 12.04
C GLU A 305 -0.15 -18.32 10.68
N GLY A 306 0.65 -18.13 9.62
CA GLY A 306 0.31 -18.56 8.27
C GLY A 306 -0.75 -17.72 7.56
N ASN A 307 -1.38 -16.75 8.23
CA ASN A 307 -2.44 -15.90 7.66
C ASN A 307 -2.15 -14.39 7.81
N VAL A 308 -1.14 -14.02 8.58
CA VAL A 308 -0.63 -12.65 8.69
C VAL A 308 0.88 -12.66 8.51
N VAL A 309 1.39 -11.73 7.71
CA VAL A 309 2.83 -11.61 7.45
C VAL A 309 3.29 -10.16 7.59
N ALA A 310 4.48 -9.97 8.13
CA ALA A 310 5.13 -8.66 8.23
C ALA A 310 6.15 -8.49 7.09
N VAL A 311 5.99 -7.44 6.29
CA VAL A 311 6.93 -7.06 5.23
C VAL A 311 7.77 -5.89 5.71
N ARG A 312 9.08 -6.11 5.82
CA ARG A 312 10.06 -5.11 6.27
C ARG A 312 10.39 -4.14 5.13
N SER A 313 9.64 -3.03 5.06
CA SER A 313 9.85 -2.04 3.99
C SER A 313 11.21 -1.30 4.05
N GLU A 314 11.99 -1.51 5.13
CA GLU A 314 13.35 -0.99 5.25
C GLU A 314 14.30 -1.57 4.20
N GLU A 315 14.02 -2.77 3.70
CA GLU A 315 14.80 -3.47 2.67
C GLU A 315 14.71 -2.79 1.30
N TYR A 316 13.68 -1.97 1.07
CA TYR A 316 13.44 -1.25 -0.19
C TYR A 316 13.93 0.19 -0.14
N TRP A 317 14.55 0.62 0.96
CA TRP A 317 15.17 1.93 1.03
C TRP A 317 16.32 2.01 0.02
N ASP A 318 16.39 3.11 -0.74
CA ASP A 318 17.49 3.37 -1.66
C ASP A 318 18.65 4.05 -0.90
N PRO A 319 19.73 3.34 -0.55
CA PRO A 319 20.80 3.90 0.28
C PRO A 319 21.62 4.95 -0.48
N GLU A 320 21.78 4.79 -1.79
CA GLU A 320 22.49 5.75 -2.63
C GLU A 320 21.72 7.07 -2.67
N LEU A 321 20.43 7.00 -2.99
CA LEU A 321 19.58 8.18 -2.99
C LEU A 321 19.48 8.83 -1.60
N GLY A 322 19.40 8.02 -0.55
CA GLY A 322 19.44 8.49 0.84
C GLY A 322 20.72 9.26 1.17
N ALA A 323 21.88 8.76 0.72
CA ALA A 323 23.18 9.42 0.93
C ALA A 323 23.27 10.75 0.15
N LEU A 324 22.77 10.79 -1.08
CA LEU A 324 22.71 12.03 -1.88
C LEU A 324 21.81 13.08 -1.23
N VAL A 325 20.64 12.68 -0.73
CA VAL A 325 19.72 13.57 0.00
C VAL A 325 20.36 14.10 1.28
N ALA A 326 21.12 13.28 2.01
CA ALA A 326 21.83 13.73 3.20
C ALA A 326 22.91 14.78 2.86
N ARG A 327 23.68 14.57 1.79
CA ARG A 327 24.67 15.55 1.28
C ARG A 327 23.99 16.85 0.84
N ASP A 328 22.92 16.77 0.05
CA ASP A 328 22.17 17.94 -0.40
C ASP A 328 21.56 18.72 0.78
N GLY A 329 21.12 18.00 1.81
CA GLY A 329 20.63 18.58 3.06
C GLY A 329 21.67 19.44 3.78
N LYS A 330 22.95 19.07 3.76
CA LYS A 330 24.05 19.87 4.34
C LYS A 330 24.25 21.18 3.59
N LEU A 331 24.23 21.14 2.25
CA LEU A 331 24.34 22.34 1.42
C LEU A 331 23.15 23.28 1.64
N ARG A 332 21.92 22.75 1.70
CA ARG A 332 20.73 23.54 2.03
C ARG A 332 20.82 24.19 3.40
N TYR A 333 21.36 23.47 4.39
CA TYR A 333 21.58 24.02 5.72
C TYR A 333 22.59 25.17 5.68
N GLU A 334 23.70 25.04 4.95
CA GLU A 334 24.69 26.10 4.78
C GLU A 334 24.07 27.37 4.15
N VAL A 335 23.32 27.22 3.06
CA VAL A 335 22.61 28.34 2.41
C VAL A 335 21.62 28.98 3.39
N LYS A 336 20.91 28.18 4.18
CA LYS A 336 19.98 28.68 5.22
C LYS A 336 20.71 29.49 6.30
N GLN A 337 21.92 29.10 6.71
CA GLN A 337 22.72 29.86 7.69
C GLN A 337 23.15 31.23 7.16
N LYS A 338 23.31 31.37 5.84
CA LYS A 338 23.61 32.66 5.18
C LYS A 338 22.41 33.61 5.12
N LYS A 339 21.22 33.19 5.59
CA LYS A 339 19.97 33.97 5.58
C LYS A 339 19.59 34.49 4.18
N LEU A 340 19.98 33.75 3.13
CA LEU A 340 19.58 34.04 1.76
C LEU A 340 18.13 33.62 1.54
N HIS A 341 17.44 34.28 0.60
CA HIS A 341 16.03 34.01 0.31
C HIS A 341 15.75 33.94 -1.19
N GLY A 342 14.66 33.25 -1.56
CA GLY A 342 14.16 33.19 -2.93
C GLY A 342 15.23 32.79 -3.96
N LYS A 343 15.33 33.57 -5.03
CA LYS A 343 16.25 33.31 -6.15
C LYS A 343 17.73 33.34 -5.74
N GLU A 344 18.09 34.16 -4.76
CA GLU A 344 19.48 34.28 -4.29
C GLU A 344 19.93 33.02 -3.55
N ALA A 345 19.07 32.49 -2.67
CA ALA A 345 19.30 31.21 -2.01
C ALA A 345 19.42 30.06 -3.04
N GLN A 346 18.56 30.07 -4.06
CA GLN A 346 18.59 29.05 -5.11
C GLN A 346 19.90 29.11 -5.91
N ALA A 347 20.31 30.30 -6.35
CA ALA A 347 21.56 30.47 -7.09
C ALA A 347 22.78 30.03 -6.26
N ALA A 348 22.82 30.37 -4.97
CA ALA A 348 23.89 29.91 -4.08
C ALA A 348 23.90 28.39 -3.92
N LEU A 349 22.72 27.77 -3.80
CA LEU A 349 22.60 26.31 -3.71
C LEU A 349 23.04 25.62 -5.01
N ASP A 350 22.69 26.17 -6.17
CA ASP A 350 23.08 25.60 -7.47
C ASP A 350 24.60 25.62 -7.66
N VAL A 351 25.27 26.70 -7.23
CA VAL A 351 26.75 26.77 -7.22
C VAL A 351 27.35 25.69 -6.32
N LEU A 352 26.85 25.54 -5.08
CA LEU A 352 27.35 24.51 -4.16
C LEU A 352 27.11 23.09 -4.70
N ARG A 353 25.96 22.85 -5.34
CA ARG A 353 25.63 21.56 -5.93
C ARG A 353 26.52 21.20 -7.11
N ALA A 354 26.86 22.18 -7.95
CA ALA A 354 27.75 21.97 -9.10
C ALA A 354 29.19 21.63 -8.67
N ASP A 355 29.62 22.07 -7.48
CA ASP A 355 30.93 21.74 -6.89
C ASP A 355 30.91 20.38 -6.16
N GLU A 356 29.83 20.08 -5.43
CA GLU A 356 29.71 18.88 -4.59
C GLU A 356 29.32 17.61 -5.37
N PHE A 357 28.48 17.72 -6.41
CA PHE A 357 27.89 16.56 -7.08
C PHE A 357 28.34 16.42 -8.53
N SER A 358 28.52 15.18 -8.96
CA SER A 358 28.61 14.83 -10.38
C SER A 358 27.27 15.02 -11.09
N GLN A 359 27.31 15.12 -12.43
CA GLN A 359 26.10 15.24 -13.24
C GLN A 359 25.16 14.03 -13.07
N ALA A 360 25.70 12.83 -12.91
CA ALA A 360 24.91 11.62 -12.69
C ALA A 360 24.17 11.66 -11.35
N GLU A 361 24.84 12.09 -10.28
CA GLU A 361 24.23 12.23 -8.95
C GLU A 361 23.14 13.32 -8.93
N LEU A 362 23.35 14.43 -9.65
CA LEU A 362 22.33 15.47 -9.80
C LEU A 362 21.09 14.95 -10.53
N GLU A 363 21.27 14.13 -11.58
CA GLU A 363 20.17 13.48 -12.27
C GLU A 363 19.45 12.47 -11.36
N THR A 364 20.18 11.68 -10.58
CA THR A 364 19.60 10.77 -9.57
C THR A 364 18.78 11.52 -8.52
N LEU A 365 19.28 12.65 -7.99
CA LEU A 365 18.52 13.48 -7.05
C LEU A 365 17.24 14.05 -7.67
N LYS A 366 17.34 14.54 -8.90
CA LYS A 366 16.23 15.13 -9.63
C LYS A 366 15.14 14.11 -9.95
N LYS A 367 15.51 12.90 -10.34
CA LYS A 367 14.59 11.83 -10.73
C LYS A 367 14.15 10.97 -9.56
N GLY A 368 14.93 10.87 -8.48
CA GLY A 368 14.62 9.96 -7.38
C GLY A 368 13.81 10.58 -6.24
N VAL A 369 13.76 11.91 -6.11
CA VAL A 369 13.19 12.59 -4.94
C VAL A 369 12.07 13.53 -5.34
N SER A 370 10.90 13.35 -4.73
CA SER A 370 9.80 14.31 -4.83
C SER A 370 9.15 14.68 -3.50
N ASN A 371 9.65 14.16 -2.38
CA ASN A 371 9.08 14.42 -1.06
C ASN A 371 10.11 14.25 0.06
N TYR A 372 9.67 14.51 1.29
CA TYR A 372 10.49 14.39 2.48
C TYR A 372 10.82 12.91 2.82
N PRO A 373 11.89 12.66 3.60
CA PRO A 373 12.29 11.31 4.00
C PRO A 373 11.20 10.49 4.70
N PHE A 374 10.35 11.11 5.52
CA PHE A 374 9.24 10.42 6.19
C PHE A 374 8.16 9.89 5.23
N HIS A 375 8.21 10.31 3.95
CA HIS A 375 7.41 9.80 2.84
C HIS A 375 8.26 8.98 1.84
N TYR A 376 9.27 8.27 2.33
CA TYR A 376 10.19 7.50 1.49
C TYR A 376 10.80 8.31 0.35
N LEU A 377 11.18 9.56 0.66
CA LEU A 377 11.74 10.54 -0.30
C LEU A 377 10.79 10.93 -1.44
N GLY A 378 9.53 10.46 -1.41
CA GLY A 378 8.67 10.49 -2.59
C GLY A 378 9.26 9.71 -3.76
N SER A 379 10.04 8.67 -3.50
CA SER A 379 10.67 7.88 -4.55
C SER A 379 9.74 6.78 -5.05
N ALA A 380 9.42 6.80 -6.34
CA ALA A 380 8.68 5.71 -6.99
C ALA A 380 9.43 4.38 -6.93
N LYS A 381 10.77 4.39 -6.92
CA LYS A 381 11.58 3.16 -6.76
C LYS A 381 11.37 2.52 -5.40
N ILE A 382 11.40 3.32 -4.33
CA ILE A 382 11.20 2.82 -2.96
C ILE A 382 9.75 2.35 -2.78
N LEU A 383 8.75 3.21 -3.06
CA LEU A 383 7.34 2.83 -2.88
C LEU A 383 6.90 1.72 -3.85
N GLY A 384 7.46 1.72 -5.06
CA GLY A 384 7.26 0.66 -6.04
C GLY A 384 7.75 -0.69 -5.54
N GLY A 385 8.99 -0.76 -5.04
CA GLY A 385 9.53 -1.97 -4.41
C GLY A 385 8.69 -2.45 -3.23
N ILE A 386 8.23 -1.53 -2.38
CA ILE A 386 7.34 -1.86 -1.26
C ILE A 386 6.02 -2.47 -1.75
N GLY A 387 5.39 -1.92 -2.79
CA GLY A 387 4.17 -2.47 -3.36
C GLY A 387 4.36 -3.85 -3.98
N ILE A 388 5.51 -4.11 -4.62
CA ILE A 388 5.89 -5.44 -5.13
C ILE A 388 6.01 -6.42 -3.97
N ALA A 389 6.72 -6.04 -2.91
CA ALA A 389 6.90 -6.86 -1.72
C ALA A 389 5.57 -7.24 -1.05
N PHE A 390 4.62 -6.29 -1.01
CA PHE A 390 3.28 -6.56 -0.50
C PHE A 390 2.53 -7.56 -1.39
N ALA A 391 2.67 -7.46 -2.72
CA ALA A 391 2.05 -8.40 -3.64
C ALA A 391 2.65 -9.80 -3.50
N GLU A 392 3.97 -9.92 -3.49
CA GLU A 392 4.66 -11.20 -3.30
C GLU A 392 4.28 -11.87 -1.98
N ALA A 393 4.28 -11.11 -0.87
CA ALA A 393 3.87 -11.64 0.42
C ALA A 393 2.39 -12.06 0.44
N MET A 394 1.51 -11.30 -0.23
CA MET A 394 0.09 -11.66 -0.35
C MET A 394 -0.09 -12.94 -1.17
N LEU A 395 0.62 -13.08 -2.30
CA LEU A 395 0.60 -14.27 -3.13
C LEU A 395 1.07 -15.51 -2.36
N GLU A 396 2.09 -15.39 -1.51
CA GLU A 396 2.51 -16.49 -0.64
C GLU A 396 1.43 -16.88 0.36
N LEU A 397 0.77 -15.92 1.03
CA LEU A 397 -0.35 -16.23 1.94
C LEU A 397 -1.51 -16.93 1.21
N MET A 398 -1.77 -16.56 -0.04
CA MET A 398 -2.83 -17.18 -0.85
C MET A 398 -2.53 -18.63 -1.24
N LYS A 399 -1.26 -19.05 -1.28
CA LYS A 399 -0.87 -20.45 -1.56
C LYS A 399 -1.10 -21.41 -0.40
N VAL A 400 -1.23 -20.88 0.83
CA VAL A 400 -1.34 -21.67 2.06
C VAL A 400 -2.79 -22.09 2.35
N LYS A 401 -3.75 -21.67 1.51
CA LYS A 401 -5.19 -21.98 1.65
C LYS A 401 -5.56 -23.43 1.36
#